data_AF-A0AAV8V408-F1
#
_entry.id   AF-A0AAV8V408-F1
#
_cell.length_a   1.000
_cell.length_b   1.000
_cell.length_c   1.000
_cell.angle_alpha   90.00
_cell.angle_beta   90.00
_cell.angle_gamma   90.00
#
_symmetry.space_group_name_H-M   'P 1'
#
loop_
_entity.id
_entity.type
_entity.pdbx_description
1 polymer ?
#
loop_
_entity_poly.entity_id
_entity_poly.type
_entity_poly.pdbx_seq_one_letter_code
_entity_poly.pdbx_strand_id
1 'polypeptide(L)'
;MAFVLGLSSQNVRTQAGSVRKCSRVRIRSSAVESGEEISEKLKQLFQRQKERPIFDHDRFGGAWLAAENELRFFSDEELAKVGNAAQRSSATALRDAVESIVTESREKLLQEFPNITEEGGALYPPFRSEACWRDFWHFTRVASYGCSLDESAFLNKDGLGILEEVYTELSVPLDAMLYGTRQLKMESQRSVNSEEEKEIVGRSFDTVINSLSDFIKR
;
A
#
# COMPACT_ATOMS: atom_id res chain seq x y z
N MET A 1 -6.65 -5.02 -6.13
CA MET A 1 -6.56 -6.33 -6.86
C MET A 1 -5.41 -6.32 -7.89
N ALA A 2 -4.72 -5.17 -8.02
CA ALA A 2 -3.50 -4.95 -8.81
C ALA A 2 -2.27 -5.78 -8.37
N PHE A 3 -2.20 -6.19 -7.10
CA PHE A 3 -1.02 -6.84 -6.51
C PHE A 3 -1.19 -8.36 -6.24
N VAL A 4 -2.27 -9.00 -6.68
CA VAL A 4 -2.70 -10.32 -6.15
C VAL A 4 -2.22 -11.56 -6.92
N LEU A 5 -1.42 -11.44 -7.98
CA LEU A 5 -0.84 -12.63 -8.62
C LEU A 5 0.63 -12.82 -8.27
N GLY A 6 0.84 -13.09 -6.99
CA GLY A 6 1.84 -14.07 -6.58
C GLY A 6 2.79 -13.60 -5.49
N LEU A 7 2.50 -13.99 -4.25
CA LEU A 7 3.51 -14.60 -3.37
C LEU A 7 2.83 -15.71 -2.54
N SER A 8 3.37 -16.92 -2.72
CA SER A 8 3.04 -18.14 -2.00
C SER A 8 3.19 -18.00 -0.48
N SER A 9 2.39 -18.80 0.24
CA SER A 9 2.50 -19.14 1.67
C SER A 9 3.91 -19.00 2.24
N GLN A 10 4.11 -18.05 3.16
CA GLN A 10 5.22 -18.10 4.10
C GLN A 10 4.78 -18.77 5.40
N ASN A 11 5.42 -19.90 5.69
CA ASN A 11 5.29 -20.66 6.92
C ASN A 11 6.05 -19.92 8.03
N VAL A 12 5.34 -19.27 8.96
CA VAL A 12 5.96 -18.71 10.17
C VAL A 12 6.32 -19.87 11.11
N ARG A 13 7.62 -20.18 11.20
CA ARG A 13 8.16 -20.99 12.30
C ARG A 13 8.10 -20.17 13.58
N THR A 14 7.27 -20.64 14.51
CA THR A 14 7.22 -20.17 15.90
C THR A 14 8.51 -20.49 16.65
N GLN A 15 9.15 -19.49 17.23
CA GLN A 15 9.87 -19.65 18.51
C GLN A 15 9.17 -18.81 19.60
N ALA A 16 9.19 -19.36 20.80
CA ALA A 16 8.24 -19.13 21.87
C ALA A 16 8.39 -17.77 22.56
N GLY A 17 7.25 -17.13 22.86
CA GLY A 17 7.15 -15.95 23.72
C GLY A 17 5.68 -15.54 23.83
N SER A 18 5.12 -15.64 25.04
CA SER A 18 3.71 -15.46 25.38
C SER A 18 3.08 -14.17 24.82
N VAL A 19 2.16 -14.29 23.85
CA VAL A 19 1.22 -13.22 23.47
C VAL A 19 -0.17 -13.82 23.21
N ARG A 20 -1.18 -13.10 23.70
CA ARG A 20 -2.59 -13.49 23.82
C ARG A 20 -3.16 -13.99 22.49
N LYS A 21 -3.86 -15.14 22.56
CA LYS A 21 -4.62 -15.74 21.45
C LYS A 21 -5.59 -14.72 20.84
N CYS A 22 -5.28 -14.21 19.66
CA CYS A 22 -6.29 -13.72 18.75
C CYS A 22 -6.82 -14.94 17.97
N SER A 23 -8.10 -15.22 18.12
CA SER A 23 -8.79 -16.35 17.49
C SER A 23 -8.61 -16.28 15.98
N ARG A 24 -7.86 -17.24 15.43
CA ARG A 24 -7.61 -17.41 14.00
C ARG A 24 -8.93 -17.75 13.33
N VAL A 25 -9.70 -16.73 12.92
CA VAL A 25 -10.86 -16.92 12.05
C VAL A 25 -10.32 -17.44 10.73
N ARG A 26 -10.37 -18.75 10.58
CA ARG A 26 -10.10 -19.45 9.34
C ARG A 26 -11.29 -19.15 8.43
N ILE A 27 -11.29 -18.01 7.74
CA ILE A 27 -12.22 -17.75 6.65
C ILE A 27 -11.88 -18.79 5.58
N ARG A 28 -12.68 -19.86 5.55
CA ARG A 28 -12.74 -20.76 4.41
C ARG A 28 -13.06 -19.88 3.21
N SER A 29 -12.21 -19.98 2.18
CA SER A 29 -12.45 -19.38 0.87
C SER A 29 -13.82 -19.80 0.36
N SER A 30 -14.83 -18.96 0.58
CA SER A 30 -16.17 -19.09 0.00
C SER A 30 -16.34 -18.14 -1.21
N ALA A 31 -15.22 -17.62 -1.74
CA ALA A 31 -15.21 -16.68 -2.86
C ALA A 31 -14.70 -17.32 -4.17
N VAL A 32 -14.79 -18.64 -4.30
CA VAL A 32 -14.54 -19.37 -5.56
C VAL A 32 -15.88 -19.83 -6.17
N GLU A 33 -16.92 -18.99 -6.11
CA GLU A 33 -18.26 -19.34 -6.65
C GLU A 33 -18.94 -18.21 -7.44
N SER A 34 -18.23 -17.14 -7.81
CA SER A 34 -18.65 -16.29 -8.94
C SER A 34 -17.57 -16.37 -10.01
N GLY A 35 -17.82 -17.21 -11.02
CA GLY A 35 -16.93 -17.44 -12.16
C GLY A 35 -16.90 -16.26 -13.13
N GLU A 36 -16.55 -15.07 -12.64
CA GLU A 36 -16.19 -13.96 -13.50
C GLU A 36 -14.72 -14.17 -13.90
N GLU A 37 -14.52 -14.75 -15.08
CA GLU A 37 -13.18 -14.96 -15.64
C GLU A 37 -12.53 -13.58 -15.79
N ILE A 38 -11.48 -13.32 -14.99
CA ILE A 38 -10.69 -12.09 -15.08
C ILE A 38 -10.30 -11.92 -16.55
N SER A 39 -10.72 -10.81 -17.17
CA SER A 39 -10.42 -10.50 -18.56
C SER A 39 -8.94 -10.71 -18.86
N GLU A 40 -8.63 -11.27 -20.04
CA GLU A 40 -7.24 -11.48 -20.47
C GLU A 40 -6.44 -10.16 -20.42
N LYS A 41 -7.12 -9.03 -20.67
CA LYS A 41 -6.57 -7.69 -20.50
C LYS A 41 -6.12 -7.42 -19.06
N LEU A 42 -6.94 -7.74 -18.06
CA LEU A 42 -6.60 -7.55 -16.64
C LEU A 42 -5.44 -8.46 -16.21
N LYS A 43 -5.38 -9.70 -16.71
CA LYS A 43 -4.24 -10.59 -16.44
C LYS A 43 -2.93 -10.00 -16.98
N GLN A 44 -2.95 -9.48 -18.21
CA GLN A 44 -1.80 -8.81 -18.82
C GLN A 44 -1.41 -7.54 -18.05
N LEU A 45 -2.39 -6.76 -17.59
CA LEU A 45 -2.12 -5.57 -16.78
C LEU A 45 -1.47 -5.92 -15.44
N PHE A 46 -1.95 -6.95 -14.73
CA PHE A 46 -1.31 -7.40 -13.49
C PHE A 46 0.10 -7.92 -13.72
N GLN A 47 0.34 -8.63 -14.83
CA GLN A 47 1.68 -9.07 -15.19
C GLN A 47 2.61 -7.89 -15.47
N ARG A 48 2.16 -6.90 -16.25
CA ARG A 48 2.90 -5.64 -16.49
C ARG A 48 3.18 -4.88 -15.20
N GLN A 49 2.20 -4.81 -14.28
CA GLN A 49 2.36 -4.12 -13.00
C GLN A 49 3.40 -4.80 -12.11
N LYS A 50 3.50 -6.13 -12.19
CA LYS A 50 4.52 -6.90 -11.47
C LYS A 50 5.92 -6.64 -12.03
N GLU A 51 6.05 -6.51 -13.34
CA GLU A 51 7.30 -6.20 -14.02
C GLU A 51 7.71 -4.73 -13.84
N ARG A 52 6.72 -3.84 -13.68
CA ARG A 52 6.89 -2.40 -13.50
C ARG A 52 6.15 -1.93 -12.25
N PRO A 53 6.71 -2.15 -11.05
CA PRO A 53 6.09 -1.71 -9.80
C PRO A 53 6.06 -0.18 -9.72
N ILE A 54 5.19 0.34 -8.84
CA ILE A 54 5.07 1.79 -8.62
C ILE A 54 6.32 2.42 -8.01
N PHE A 55 7.11 1.65 -7.27
CA PHE A 55 8.39 2.11 -6.73
C PHE A 55 9.49 1.98 -7.81
N ASP A 56 10.26 3.04 -8.01
CA ASP A 56 11.32 3.09 -9.03
C ASP A 56 12.59 2.35 -8.58
N HIS A 57 12.49 1.02 -8.48
CA HIS A 57 13.62 0.19 -8.06
C HIS A 57 14.80 0.22 -9.06
N ASP A 58 14.55 0.57 -10.32
CA ASP A 58 15.59 0.74 -11.34
C ASP A 58 16.51 1.91 -10.98
N ARG A 59 15.91 3.04 -10.55
CA ARG A 59 16.66 4.23 -10.12
C ARG A 59 17.38 4.05 -8.80
N PHE A 60 16.72 3.43 -7.82
CA PHE A 60 17.27 3.29 -6.47
C PHE A 60 18.02 1.97 -6.26
N GLY A 61 18.31 1.20 -7.31
CA GLY A 61 18.84 -0.17 -7.25
C GLY A 61 19.89 -0.48 -6.17
N GLY A 62 19.96 -1.74 -5.74
CA GLY A 62 20.88 -2.21 -4.70
C GLY A 62 20.17 -2.70 -3.44
N ALA A 63 20.35 -2.01 -2.32
CA ALA A 63 19.90 -2.44 -0.99
C ALA A 63 18.38 -2.58 -0.82
N TRP A 64 17.60 -2.00 -1.74
CA TRP A 64 16.13 -1.94 -1.65
C TRP A 64 15.42 -2.99 -2.51
N LEU A 65 16.14 -3.61 -3.45
CA LEU A 65 15.56 -4.56 -4.40
C LEU A 65 15.02 -5.82 -3.70
N ALA A 66 15.69 -6.28 -2.64
CA ALA A 66 15.24 -7.43 -1.85
C ALA A 66 13.89 -7.15 -1.17
N ALA A 67 13.77 -6.00 -0.52
CA ALA A 67 12.54 -5.60 0.15
C ALA A 67 11.37 -5.40 -0.83
N GLU A 68 11.63 -4.84 -2.01
CA GLU A 68 10.61 -4.71 -3.06
C GLU A 68 10.16 -6.08 -3.60
N ASN A 69 11.11 -6.97 -3.92
CA ASN A 69 10.80 -8.32 -4.41
C ASN A 69 10.02 -9.16 -3.39
N GLU A 70 10.28 -8.96 -2.10
CA GLU A 70 9.60 -9.63 -1.00
C GLU A 70 8.32 -8.90 -0.56
N LEU A 71 8.00 -7.74 -1.15
CA LEU A 71 6.87 -6.88 -0.79
C LEU A 71 6.83 -6.57 0.71
N ARG A 72 7.97 -6.20 1.31
CA ARG A 72 8.11 -5.89 2.74
C ARG A 72 8.70 -4.51 2.98
N PHE A 73 8.48 -3.96 4.17
CA PHE A 73 9.19 -2.76 4.61
C PHE A 73 10.70 -3.02 4.74
N PHE A 74 11.50 -1.96 4.78
CA PHE A 74 12.94 -2.07 5.01
C PHE A 74 13.23 -2.59 6.43
N SER A 75 14.22 -3.48 6.51
CA SER A 75 14.76 -3.96 7.77
C SER A 75 15.61 -2.89 8.45
N ASP A 76 15.90 -3.06 9.74
CA ASP A 76 16.78 -2.12 10.45
C ASP A 76 18.19 -2.07 9.86
N GLU A 77 18.68 -3.19 9.32
CA GLU A 77 19.98 -3.28 8.63
C GLU A 77 19.98 -2.52 7.29
N GLU A 78 18.87 -2.59 6.55
CA GLU A 78 18.71 -1.82 5.31
C GLU A 78 18.58 -0.33 5.62
N LEU A 79 17.77 0.03 6.61
CA LEU A 79 17.61 1.41 7.06
C LEU A 79 18.90 1.99 7.63
N ALA A 80 19.77 1.19 8.26
CA ALA A 80 21.07 1.65 8.74
C ALA A 80 21.98 2.24 7.64
N LYS A 81 21.69 1.94 6.36
CA LYS A 81 22.41 2.48 5.20
C LYS A 81 21.91 3.88 4.79
N VAL A 82 20.80 4.35 5.36
CA VAL A 82 20.27 5.71 5.15
C VAL A 82 21.04 6.72 6.01
N GLY A 83 21.49 7.82 5.39
CA GLY A 83 22.38 8.80 6.04
C GLY A 83 21.75 9.66 7.14
N ASN A 84 20.44 9.95 7.07
CA ASN A 84 19.76 10.81 8.06
C ASN A 84 19.01 9.97 9.12
N ALA A 85 19.15 10.32 10.39
CA ALA A 85 18.44 9.69 11.50
C ALA A 85 16.91 9.90 11.45
N ALA A 86 16.44 11.08 11.05
CA ALA A 86 15.01 11.39 10.95
C ALA A 86 14.33 10.57 9.83
N GLN A 87 15.02 10.35 8.71
CA GLN A 87 14.56 9.49 7.61
C GLN A 87 14.39 8.04 8.07
N ARG A 88 15.42 7.50 8.75
CA ARG A 88 15.38 6.15 9.33
C ARG A 88 14.23 6.00 10.32
N SER A 89 14.12 6.93 11.27
CA SER A 89 13.07 6.92 12.29
C SER A 89 11.68 7.01 11.67
N SER A 90 11.49 7.88 10.67
CA SER A 90 10.22 8.00 9.93
C SER A 90 9.84 6.69 9.26
N ALA A 91 10.77 6.07 8.52
CA ALA A 91 10.51 4.81 7.82
C ALA A 91 10.21 3.65 8.79
N THR A 92 10.94 3.57 9.91
CA THR A 92 10.70 2.61 11.00
C THR A 92 9.32 2.81 11.63
N ALA A 93 8.94 4.06 11.94
CA ALA A 93 7.64 4.35 12.54
C ALA A 93 6.48 3.92 11.64
N LEU A 94 6.56 4.20 10.34
CA LEU A 94 5.56 3.76 9.37
C LEU A 94 5.47 2.22 9.28
N ARG A 95 6.61 1.53 9.25
CA ARG A 95 6.66 0.06 9.26
C ARG A 95 5.97 -0.51 10.49
N ASP A 96 6.32 -0.01 11.66
CA ASP A 96 5.89 -0.57 12.93
C ASP A 96 4.42 -0.23 13.24
N ALA A 97 3.91 0.90 12.71
CA ALA A 97 2.54 1.37 12.91
C ALA A 97 1.58 1.07 11.74
N VAL A 98 2.03 0.40 10.65
CA VAL A 98 1.24 0.25 9.41
C VAL A 98 -0.16 -0.33 9.64
N GLU A 99 -0.29 -1.34 10.49
CA GLU A 99 -1.58 -1.99 10.77
C GLU A 99 -2.57 -1.00 11.41
N SER A 100 -2.10 -0.18 12.35
CA SER A 100 -2.92 0.85 13.00
C SER A 100 -3.26 1.96 12.00
N ILE A 101 -2.28 2.43 11.22
CA ILE A 101 -2.47 3.47 10.21
C ILE A 101 -3.54 3.07 9.18
N VAL A 102 -3.46 1.83 8.66
CA VAL A 102 -4.43 1.32 7.69
C VAL A 102 -5.81 1.16 8.31
N THR A 103 -5.89 0.65 9.54
CA THR A 103 -7.16 0.46 10.26
C THR A 103 -7.88 1.79 10.50
N GLU A 104 -7.19 2.77 11.08
CA GLU A 104 -7.76 4.09 11.37
C GLU A 104 -8.17 4.83 10.08
N SER A 105 -7.34 4.72 9.03
CA SER A 105 -7.65 5.32 7.72
C SER A 105 -8.86 4.67 7.05
N ARG A 106 -8.98 3.34 7.17
CA ARG A 106 -10.14 2.57 6.71
C ARG A 106 -11.41 3.02 7.45
N GLU A 107 -11.38 3.14 8.77
CA GLU A 107 -12.54 3.55 9.56
C GLU A 107 -13.04 4.94 9.14
N LYS A 108 -12.12 5.89 8.96
CA LYS A 108 -12.47 7.23 8.46
C LYS A 108 -13.03 7.23 7.04
N LEU A 109 -12.53 6.37 6.16
CA LEU A 109 -13.10 6.22 4.81
C LEU A 109 -14.53 5.70 4.87
N LEU A 110 -14.80 4.69 5.70
CA LEU A 110 -16.14 4.13 5.86
C LEU A 110 -17.13 5.12 6.49
N GLN A 111 -16.63 6.05 7.32
CA GLN A 111 -17.45 7.15 7.85
C GLN A 111 -17.79 8.20 6.78
N GLU A 112 -16.82 8.55 5.93
CA GLU A 112 -17.02 9.54 4.84
C GLU A 112 -17.88 9.00 3.70
N PHE A 113 -17.69 7.73 3.34
CA PHE A 113 -18.43 7.04 2.29
C PHE A 113 -19.27 5.92 2.91
N PRO A 114 -20.39 6.25 3.59
CA PRO A 114 -21.27 5.24 4.14
C PRO A 114 -21.77 4.33 3.03
N ASN A 115 -21.92 3.04 3.32
CA ASN A 115 -22.42 2.01 2.41
C ASN A 115 -21.52 1.69 1.20
N ILE A 116 -20.31 2.24 1.09
CA ILE A 116 -19.41 1.96 -0.06
C ILE A 116 -19.05 0.48 -0.20
N THR A 117 -19.11 -0.29 0.89
CA THR A 117 -18.86 -1.74 0.93
C THR A 117 -20.13 -2.59 0.91
N GLU A 118 -21.32 -1.99 0.94
CA GLU A 118 -22.60 -2.68 0.89
C GLU A 118 -23.00 -3.00 -0.56
N GLU A 119 -24.02 -3.83 -0.75
CA GLU A 119 -24.50 -4.18 -2.09
C GLU A 119 -24.88 -2.93 -2.90
N GLY A 120 -24.34 -2.81 -4.11
CA GLY A 120 -24.45 -1.61 -4.95
C GLY A 120 -23.38 -0.52 -4.67
N GLY A 121 -22.59 -0.65 -3.60
CA GLY A 121 -21.46 0.22 -3.29
C GLY A 121 -20.23 -0.06 -4.16
N ALA A 122 -19.38 0.95 -4.35
CA ALA A 122 -18.23 0.88 -5.26
C ALA A 122 -17.12 -0.10 -4.81
N LEU A 123 -17.06 -0.46 -3.52
CA LEU A 123 -16.14 -1.44 -2.95
C LEU A 123 -16.83 -2.78 -2.63
N TYR A 124 -18.06 -2.99 -3.13
CA TYR A 124 -18.72 -4.29 -3.14
C TYR A 124 -18.43 -5.01 -4.46
N PRO A 125 -18.24 -6.35 -4.45
CA PRO A 125 -18.32 -7.27 -3.31
C PRO A 125 -17.09 -7.26 -2.38
N PRO A 126 -17.11 -7.96 -1.23
CA PRO A 126 -16.07 -7.88 -0.19
C PRO A 126 -14.62 -8.06 -0.67
N PHE A 127 -14.36 -8.81 -1.75
CA PHE A 127 -13.00 -8.92 -2.27
C PHE A 127 -12.43 -7.59 -2.80
N ARG A 128 -13.29 -6.65 -3.25
CA ARG A 128 -12.90 -5.32 -3.72
C ARG A 128 -12.49 -4.43 -2.55
N SER A 129 -13.24 -4.42 -1.45
CA SER A 129 -12.85 -3.71 -0.24
C SER A 129 -11.56 -4.27 0.36
N GLU A 130 -11.42 -5.60 0.44
CA GLU A 130 -10.16 -6.23 0.87
C GLU A 130 -8.98 -5.89 -0.05
N ALA A 131 -9.22 -5.72 -1.35
CA ALA A 131 -8.23 -5.20 -2.29
C ALA A 131 -7.84 -3.74 -2.00
N CYS A 132 -8.80 -2.88 -1.70
CA CYS A 132 -8.56 -1.49 -1.31
C CYS A 132 -7.68 -1.39 -0.06
N TRP A 133 -7.97 -2.19 0.98
CA TRP A 133 -7.16 -2.19 2.22
C TRP A 133 -5.73 -2.67 2.00
N ARG A 134 -5.52 -3.63 1.08
CA ARG A 134 -4.16 -4.04 0.67
C ARG A 134 -3.43 -2.91 -0.07
N ASP A 135 -4.12 -2.20 -0.95
CA ASP A 135 -3.53 -1.06 -1.66
C ASP A 135 -3.09 0.04 -0.67
N PHE A 136 -3.85 0.29 0.41
CA PHE A 136 -3.45 1.21 1.49
C PHE A 136 -2.15 0.77 2.18
N TRP A 137 -2.03 -0.51 2.50
CA TRP A 137 -0.80 -1.05 3.07
C TRP A 137 0.39 -0.86 2.10
N HIS A 138 0.19 -1.12 0.80
CA HIS A 138 1.23 -0.93 -0.21
C HIS A 138 1.61 0.55 -0.39
N PHE A 139 0.66 1.48 -0.35
CA PHE A 139 0.96 2.91 -0.41
C PHE A 139 1.77 3.37 0.81
N THR A 140 1.45 2.90 2.01
CA THR A 140 2.25 3.19 3.21
C THR A 140 3.66 2.60 3.10
N ARG A 141 3.81 1.38 2.55
CA ARG A 141 5.12 0.77 2.28
C ARG A 141 5.95 1.62 1.32
N VAL A 142 5.36 2.00 0.20
CA VAL A 142 6.05 2.80 -0.82
C VAL A 142 6.36 4.21 -0.31
N ALA A 143 5.49 4.83 0.48
CA ALA A 143 5.77 6.08 1.17
C ALA A 143 6.91 5.95 2.20
N SER A 144 7.02 4.82 2.92
CA SER A 144 8.15 4.54 3.82
C SER A 144 9.49 4.44 3.07
N TYR A 145 9.48 3.95 1.82
CA TYR A 145 10.68 4.01 0.97
C TYR A 145 11.02 5.45 0.60
N GLY A 146 10.03 6.27 0.22
CA GLY A 146 10.21 7.71 0.00
C GLY A 146 10.82 8.42 1.21
N CYS A 147 10.36 8.08 2.42
CA CYS A 147 10.91 8.63 3.67
C CYS A 147 12.41 8.32 3.84
N SER A 148 12.84 7.16 3.37
CA SER A 148 14.23 6.68 3.49
C SER A 148 15.17 7.29 2.44
N LEU A 149 14.65 7.82 1.34
CA LEU A 149 15.43 8.24 0.17
C LEU A 149 15.54 9.78 0.03
N ASP A 150 14.79 10.55 0.81
CA ASP A 150 14.64 12.03 0.76
C ASP A 150 14.34 12.62 -0.62
N GLU A 151 13.94 11.78 -1.55
CA GLU A 151 13.76 12.15 -2.94
C GLU A 151 12.28 12.06 -3.25
N SER A 152 11.74 13.10 -3.89
CA SER A 152 10.35 13.15 -4.31
C SER A 152 10.08 12.25 -5.52
N ALA A 153 11.11 11.91 -6.28
CA ALA A 153 11.00 11.11 -7.49
C ALA A 153 11.33 9.62 -7.24
N PHE A 154 10.67 9.03 -6.24
CA PHE A 154 10.77 7.59 -5.90
C PHE A 154 9.73 6.70 -6.59
N LEU A 155 8.79 7.31 -7.31
CA LEU A 155 7.74 6.60 -8.05
C LEU A 155 8.11 6.44 -9.53
N ASN A 156 7.85 5.24 -10.06
CA ASN A 156 8.04 4.91 -11.46
C ASN A 156 6.82 5.39 -12.27
N LYS A 157 7.04 6.28 -13.24
CA LYS A 157 5.98 6.82 -14.10
C LYS A 157 5.29 5.75 -14.96
N ASP A 158 6.05 4.79 -15.49
CA ASP A 158 5.48 3.70 -16.29
C ASP A 158 4.64 2.77 -15.40
N GLY A 159 5.14 2.46 -14.20
CA GLY A 159 4.40 1.67 -13.20
C GLY A 159 3.13 2.35 -12.70
N LEU A 160 3.12 3.69 -12.60
CA LEU A 160 1.92 4.47 -12.30
C LEU A 160 0.92 4.47 -13.46
N GLY A 161 1.38 4.56 -14.71
CA GLY A 161 0.51 4.47 -15.89
C GLY A 161 -0.18 3.12 -16.00
N ILE A 162 0.50 2.02 -15.68
CA ILE A 162 -0.12 0.69 -15.64
C ILE A 162 -1.13 0.61 -14.48
N LEU A 163 -0.84 1.22 -13.33
CA LEU A 163 -1.78 1.26 -12.21
C LEU A 163 -3.07 2.02 -12.58
N GLU A 164 -2.95 3.11 -13.33
CA GLU A 164 -4.08 3.88 -13.89
C GLU A 164 -4.95 3.00 -14.82
N GLU A 165 -4.32 2.26 -15.74
CA GLU A 165 -5.01 1.30 -16.62
C GLU A 165 -5.76 0.24 -15.79
N VAL A 166 -5.13 -0.29 -14.73
CA VAL A 166 -5.75 -1.27 -13.82
C VAL A 166 -6.94 -0.66 -13.07
N TYR A 167 -6.78 0.54 -12.53
CA TYR A 167 -7.84 1.21 -11.77
C TYR A 167 -9.03 1.58 -12.65
N THR A 168 -8.77 1.99 -13.89
CA THR A 168 -9.80 2.24 -14.90
C THR A 168 -10.56 0.97 -15.24
N GLU A 169 -9.85 -0.11 -15.57
CA GLU A 169 -10.47 -1.39 -15.96
C GLU A 169 -11.27 -2.01 -14.81
N LEU A 170 -10.83 -1.83 -13.56
CA LEU A 170 -11.54 -2.31 -12.37
C LEU A 170 -12.58 -1.32 -11.83
N SER A 171 -12.81 -0.19 -12.51
CA SER A 171 -13.71 0.89 -12.10
C SER A 171 -13.54 1.25 -10.61
N VAL A 172 -12.30 1.48 -10.20
CA VAL A 172 -11.95 1.82 -8.81
C VAL A 172 -12.45 3.23 -8.49
N PRO A 173 -13.12 3.45 -7.34
CA PRO A 173 -13.57 4.77 -6.94
C PRO A 173 -12.38 5.66 -6.53
N LEU A 174 -11.80 6.39 -7.49
CA LEU A 174 -10.60 7.21 -7.27
C LEU A 174 -10.78 8.28 -6.20
N ASP A 175 -11.98 8.86 -6.06
CA ASP A 175 -12.28 9.82 -5.01
C ASP A 175 -12.13 9.21 -3.60
N ALA A 176 -12.66 8.00 -3.40
CA ALA A 176 -12.52 7.27 -2.15
C ALA A 176 -11.07 6.83 -1.90
N MET A 177 -10.35 6.40 -2.95
CA MET A 177 -8.93 6.05 -2.86
C MET A 177 -8.07 7.26 -2.46
N LEU A 178 -8.32 8.43 -3.06
CA LEU A 178 -7.61 9.67 -2.73
C LEU A 178 -7.93 10.14 -1.32
N TYR A 179 -9.20 10.10 -0.92
CA TYR A 179 -9.58 10.41 0.45
C TYR A 179 -8.87 9.48 1.45
N GLY A 180 -8.92 8.17 1.23
CA GLY A 180 -8.24 7.19 2.07
C GLY A 180 -6.73 7.40 2.14
N THR A 181 -6.09 7.69 1.01
CA THR A 181 -4.64 7.97 0.96
C THR A 181 -4.27 9.26 1.72
N ARG A 182 -5.14 10.28 1.71
CA ARG A 182 -4.98 11.46 2.56
C ARG A 182 -5.12 11.12 4.05
N GLN A 183 -6.01 10.19 4.41
CA GLN A 183 -6.08 9.71 5.80
C GLN A 183 -4.83 8.92 6.19
N LEU A 184 -4.26 8.10 5.29
CA LEU A 184 -2.98 7.42 5.53
C LEU A 184 -1.88 8.44 5.86
N LYS A 185 -1.81 9.55 5.12
CA LYS A 185 -0.89 10.65 5.43
C LYS A 185 -1.10 11.18 6.85
N MET A 186 -2.34 11.52 7.20
CA MET A 186 -2.66 12.10 8.51
C MET A 186 -2.33 11.15 9.66
N GLU A 187 -2.67 9.87 9.55
CA GLU A 187 -2.35 8.87 10.58
C GLU A 187 -0.84 8.56 10.65
N SER A 188 -0.15 8.55 9.51
CA SER A 188 1.30 8.37 9.48
C SER A 188 2.05 9.56 10.11
N GLN A 189 1.55 10.79 9.95
CA GLN A 189 2.13 11.96 10.62
C GLN A 189 1.87 11.94 12.14
N ARG A 190 0.83 11.24 12.60
CA ARG A 190 0.55 11.04 14.03
C ARG A 190 1.41 9.95 14.66
N SER A 191 1.93 9.00 13.86
CA SER A 191 2.79 7.93 14.37
C SER A 191 4.24 8.36 14.62
N VAL A 192 4.62 9.58 14.24
CA VAL A 192 5.97 10.14 14.43
C VAL A 192 5.95 11.31 15.44
N ASN A 193 7.10 11.61 16.03
CA ASN A 193 7.16 12.47 17.22
C ASN A 193 7.71 13.86 16.95
N SER A 194 8.64 13.99 15.99
CA SER A 194 9.27 15.27 15.65
C SER A 194 8.63 15.93 14.43
N GLU A 195 8.77 17.25 14.34
CA GLU A 195 8.24 17.99 13.19
C GLU A 195 8.99 17.65 11.89
N GLU A 196 10.31 17.42 11.98
CA GLU A 196 11.12 16.96 10.84
C GLU A 196 10.60 15.62 10.29
N GLU A 197 10.29 14.64 11.15
CA GLU A 197 9.71 13.37 10.72
C GLU A 197 8.33 13.57 10.07
N LYS A 198 7.48 14.44 10.63
CA LYS A 198 6.17 14.75 10.04
C LYS A 198 6.29 15.39 8.66
N GLU A 199 7.28 16.25 8.44
CA GLU A 199 7.57 16.84 7.15
C GLU A 199 8.05 15.79 6.15
N ILE A 200 8.96 14.89 6.55
CA ILE A 200 9.46 13.79 5.71
C ILE A 200 8.31 12.85 5.29
N VAL A 201 7.51 12.40 6.27
CA VAL A 201 6.32 11.57 6.03
C VAL A 201 5.34 12.31 5.13
N GLY A 202 5.07 13.59 5.43
CA GLY A 202 4.16 14.44 4.68
C GLY A 202 4.54 14.52 3.21
N ARG A 203 5.81 14.87 2.91
CA ARG A 203 6.34 14.95 1.53
C ARG A 203 6.24 13.62 0.79
N SER A 204 6.52 12.52 1.47
CA SER A 204 6.45 11.18 0.88
C SER A 204 5.02 10.82 0.47
N PHE A 205 4.04 11.04 1.34
CA PHE A 205 2.63 10.83 1.00
C PHE A 205 2.11 11.82 -0.03
N ASP A 206 2.55 13.09 0.00
CA ASP A 206 2.16 14.08 -1.02
C ASP A 206 2.57 13.63 -2.42
N THR A 207 3.73 12.99 -2.57
CA THR A 207 4.16 12.40 -3.84
C THR A 207 3.18 11.32 -4.33
N VAL A 208 2.76 10.41 -3.44
CA VAL A 208 1.78 9.35 -3.77
C VAL A 208 0.42 9.95 -4.10
N ILE A 209 -0.07 10.87 -3.28
CA ILE A 209 -1.37 11.54 -3.45
C ILE A 209 -1.42 12.33 -4.76
N ASN A 210 -0.36 13.08 -5.07
CA ASN A 210 -0.29 13.86 -6.31
C ASN A 210 -0.32 12.94 -7.54
N SER A 211 0.41 11.82 -7.48
CA SER A 211 0.44 10.82 -8.57
C SER A 211 -0.94 10.20 -8.79
N LEU A 212 -1.64 9.82 -7.73
CA LEU A 212 -3.02 9.30 -7.82
C LEU A 212 -4.01 10.38 -8.27
N SER A 213 -3.80 11.63 -7.87
CA SER A 213 -4.68 12.74 -8.25
C SER A 213 -4.60 13.04 -9.74
N ASP A 214 -3.48 12.75 -10.39
CA ASP A 214 -3.32 12.96 -11.82
C ASP A 214 -4.13 11.97 -12.66
N PHE A 215 -4.58 10.84 -12.09
CA PHE A 215 -5.49 9.91 -12.76
C PHE A 215 -6.89 10.51 -12.97
N ILE A 216 -7.28 11.51 -12.17
CA ILE A 216 -8.60 12.17 -12.27
C ILE A 216 -8.56 13.35 -13.26
N LYS A 217 -7.40 13.99 -13.41
CA LYS A 217 -7.28 15.26 -14.17
C LYS A 217 -7.17 15.06 -15.68
N ARG A 218 -7.12 13.82 -16.18
CA ARG A 218 -6.87 13.48 -17.58
C ARG A 218 -8.16 13.06 -18.28
#